data_AF-M2T8Z6-F1
#
_entry.id   AF-M2T8Z6-F1
#
_cell.length_a   1.000
_cell.length_b   1.000
_cell.length_c   1.000
_cell.angle_alpha   90.00
_cell.angle_beta   90.00
_cell.angle_gamma   90.00
#
_symmetry.space_group_name_H-M   'P 1'
#
loop_
_entity.id
_entity.type
_entity.pdbx_description
1 polymer ?
#
loop_
_entity_poly.entity_id
_entity_poly.type
_entity_poly.pdbx_seq_one_letter_code
_entity_poly.pdbx_strand_id
1 'polypeptide(L)' 'MSSEPDKSKITTTHKAAKAQGFHSFRAFLESYGLRVWEPDDVEEGKAILKAMGYNIS' A
#
# COMPACT_ATOMS: atom_id res chain seq x y z
N MET A 1 -16.02 17.24 7.70
CA MET A 1 -15.57 16.29 6.66
C MET A 1 -14.07 16.19 6.78
N SER A 2 -13.55 15.10 7.32
CA SER A 2 -12.11 14.90 7.48
C SER A 2 -11.51 14.76 6.10
N SER A 3 -10.63 15.68 5.72
CA SER A 3 -9.92 15.64 4.45
C SER A 3 -9.15 14.32 4.36
N GLU A 4 -9.68 13.36 3.61
CA GLU A 4 -8.93 12.14 3.29
C GLU A 4 -7.59 12.58 2.69
N PRO A 5 -6.45 12.05 3.19
CA PRO A 5 -5.16 12.43 2.67
C PRO A 5 -5.14 12.13 1.18
N ASP A 6 -4.83 13.15 0.39
CA ASP A 6 -4.75 13.05 -1.06
C ASP A 6 -3.83 11.88 -1.43
N LYS A 7 -4.40 10.82 -2.01
CA LYS A 7 -3.71 9.56 -2.29
C LYS A 7 -2.50 9.77 -3.20
N SER A 8 -2.54 10.79 -4.06
CA SER A 8 -1.43 11.14 -4.96
C SER A 8 -0.21 11.70 -4.23
N LYS A 9 -0.38 12.22 -3.01
CA LYS A 9 0.72 12.70 -2.14
C LYS A 9 1.38 11.58 -1.33
N ILE A 10 0.79 10.39 -1.32
CA ILE A 10 1.33 9.23 -0.61
C ILE A 10 2.22 8.44 -1.56
N THR A 11 3.52 8.51 -1.32
CA THR A 11 4.54 7.90 -2.19
C THR A 11 5.17 6.63 -1.62
N THR A 12 4.93 6.32 -0.35
CA THR A 12 5.50 5.14 0.30
C THR A 12 4.44 4.09 0.61
N THR A 13 4.81 2.83 0.42
CA THR A 13 3.93 1.67 0.65
C THR A 13 3.40 1.63 2.08
N HIS A 14 4.23 1.94 3.07
CA HIS A 14 3.82 2.01 4.47
C HIS A 14 2.72 3.05 4.72
N LYS A 15 2.84 4.26 4.16
CA LYS A 15 1.81 5.31 4.33
C LYS A 15 0.52 4.94 3.60
N ALA A 16 0.61 4.31 2.43
CA ALA A 16 -0.56 3.87 1.68
C ALA A 16 -1.29 2.71 2.37
N ALA A 17 -0.56 1.72 2.89
CA ALA A 17 -1.12 0.67 3.73
C ALA A 17 -1.81 1.25 4.97
N LYS A 18 -1.19 2.23 5.63
CA LYS A 18 -1.80 2.93 6.78
C LYS A 18 -3.05 3.72 6.41
N ALA A 19 -3.07 4.35 5.24
CA ALA A 19 -4.25 5.05 4.72
C ALA A 19 -5.42 4.09 4.44
N GLN A 20 -5.13 2.81 4.15
CA GLN A 20 -6.13 1.75 4.03
C GLN A 20 -6.53 1.11 5.37
N GLY A 21 -5.94 1.55 6.49
CA GLY A 21 -6.25 1.03 7.83
C GLY A 21 -5.36 -0.13 8.27
N PHE A 22 -4.32 -0.50 7.51
CA PHE A 22 -3.35 -1.50 7.93
C PHE A 22 -2.26 -0.89 8.81
N HIS A 23 -1.77 -1.67 9.79
CA HIS A 23 -0.70 -1.21 10.67
C HIS A 23 0.68 -1.18 10.00
N SER A 24 0.87 -1.92 8.90
CA SER A 24 2.12 -1.99 8.16
C SER A 24 1.89 -2.43 6.70
N PHE A 25 2.88 -2.23 5.82
CA PHE A 25 2.83 -2.76 4.46
C PHE A 25 2.82 -4.30 4.43
N ARG A 26 3.52 -4.94 5.38
CA ARG A 26 3.48 -6.40 5.53
C ARG A 26 2.05 -6.91 5.78
N ALA A 27 1.32 -6.28 6.70
CA ALA A 27 -0.06 -6.66 6.99
C ALA A 27 -1.00 -6.45 5.81
N PHE A 28 -0.75 -5.40 5.04
CA PHE A 28 -1.42 -5.20 3.76
C PHE A 28 -1.12 -6.36 2.81
N LEU A 29 0.15 -6.71 2.57
CA LEU A 29 0.50 -7.86 1.72
C LEU A 29 -0.16 -9.16 2.19
N GLU A 30 -0.06 -9.47 3.49
CA GLU A 30 -0.63 -10.68 4.08
C GLU A 30 -2.15 -10.75 3.87
N SER A 31 -2.86 -9.61 3.86
CA SER A 31 -4.30 -9.57 3.56
C SER A 31 -4.67 -9.95 2.12
N TYR A 32 -3.72 -9.82 1.19
CA TYR A 32 -3.83 -10.27 -0.21
C TYR A 32 -3.18 -11.64 -0.44
N GLY A 33 -2.69 -12.30 0.63
CA GLY A 33 -1.97 -13.57 0.52
C GLY A 33 -0.53 -13.44 0.01
N LEU A 34 0.01 -12.22 -0.01
CA LEU A 34 1.33 -11.87 -0.51
C LEU A 34 2.38 -11.92 0.62
N ARG A 35 3.60 -12.35 0.29
CA ARG A 35 4.72 -12.49 1.24
C ARG A 35 5.71 -11.35 1.12
N VAL A 36 6.00 -10.68 2.23
CA VAL A 36 6.91 -9.52 2.26
C VAL A 36 8.37 -9.86 1.92
N TRP A 37 8.78 -11.13 2.05
CA TRP A 37 10.12 -11.60 1.71
C TRP A 37 10.25 -12.07 0.26
N GLU A 38 9.13 -12.21 -0.45
CA GLU A 38 9.12 -12.59 -1.86
C GLU A 38 9.08 -11.30 -2.70
N PRO A 39 10.13 -10.99 -3.49
CA PRO A 39 10.21 -9.75 -4.24
C PRO A 39 9.06 -9.57 -5.24
N ASP A 40 8.59 -10.65 -5.87
CA ASP A 40 7.47 -10.60 -6.82
C ASP A 40 6.16 -10.19 -6.11
N ASP A 41 5.88 -10.80 -4.96
CA ASP A 41 4.73 -10.46 -4.12
C ASP A 41 4.80 -8.99 -3.62
N VAL A 42 6.00 -8.47 -3.35
CA VAL A 42 6.21 -7.07 -2.96
C VAL A 42 5.87 -6.12 -4.11
N GLU A 43 6.31 -6.42 -5.34
CA GLU A 43 5.97 -5.62 -6.52
C GLU A 43 4.47 -5.68 -6.84
N GLU A 44 3.84 -6.85 -6.67
CA GLU A 44 2.39 -6.99 -6.80
C GLU A 44 1.65 -6.11 -5.78
N GLY A 45 2.08 -6.12 -4.52
CA GLY A 45 1.51 -5.22 -3.51
C GLY A 45 1.66 -3.74 -3.84
N LYS A 46 2.80 -3.33 -4.42
CA LYS A 46 2.99 -1.95 -4.91
C LYS A 46 2.06 -1.66 -6.07
N ALA A 47 1.86 -2.59 -7.00
CA ALA A 47 0.96 -2.44 -8.14
C ALA A 47 -0.50 -2.28 -7.71
N ILE A 48 -0.94 -3.04 -6.70
CA ILE A 48 -2.28 -2.90 -6.10
C ILE A 48 -2.46 -1.49 -5.52
N LEU A 49 -1.47 -0.99 -4.76
CA LEU A 49 -1.53 0.38 -4.23
C LEU A 49 -1.55 1.43 -5.35
N LYS A 50 -0.77 1.25 -6.42
CA LYS A 50 -0.83 2.12 -7.60
C LYS A 50 -2.21 2.11 -8.24
N ALA A 51 -2.83 0.94 -8.40
CA ALA A 51 -4.17 0.79 -8.96
C ALA A 51 -5.26 1.48 -8.11
N MET A 52 -5.05 1.60 -6.79
CA MET A 52 -5.94 2.35 -5.89
C MET A 52 -5.76 3.87 -5.93
N GLY A 53 -4.80 4.36 -6.74
CA GLY A 53 -4.50 5.78 -6.92
C GLY A 53 -3.40 6.32 -6.01
N TYR A 54 -2.63 5.46 -5.34
CA TYR A 54 -1.44 5.89 -4.60
C TYR A 54 -0.24 6.06 -5.55
N ASN A 55 0.55 7.11 -5.34
CA ASN A 55 1.71 7.40 -6.18
C ASN A 55 2.98 6.69 -5.68
N ILE A 56 2.93 5.36 -5.57
CA ILE A 56 4.04 4.57 -5.02
C ILE A 56 5.22 4.61 -5.99
N SER A 57 6.38 5.10 -5.53
CA SER A 57 7.64 5.08 -6.29
C SER A 57 8.42 3.80 -6.04
#